data_AF-A0A350J883-F1
#
_entry.id   AF-A0A350J883-F1
#
_cell.length_a   1.000
_cell.length_b   1.000
_cell.length_c   1.000
_cell.angle_alpha   90.00
_cell.angle_beta   90.00
_cell.angle_gamma   90.00
#
_symmetry.space_group_name_H-M   'P 1'
#
loop_
_entity.id
_entity.type
_entity.pdbx_description
1 polymer ?
#
loop_
_entity_poly.entity_id
_entity_poly.type
_entity_poly.pdbx_seq_one_letter_code
_entity_poly.pdbx_strand_id
1 'polypeptide(L)'
;MNKKVKTILITGLSAVLLLGCVAAYGVWDYIHRCVSVDPREDVTSIEVGKTYGVEDLFVIKRNDDTTKYYVSALWEDGSSDGIIISEEESTITVEEGKGSLTVNVSAGNSDSPEWLSDQIVVNVN
;
A
#
# COMPACT_ATOMS: atom_id res chain seq x y z
N MET A 1 -55.52 -10.35 11.23
CA MET A 1 -54.07 -10.50 11.03
C MET A 1 -53.41 -10.81 12.39
N ASN A 2 -52.92 -12.04 12.57
CA ASN A 2 -52.47 -12.55 13.88
C ASN A 2 -51.23 -11.81 14.40
N LYS A 3 -51.29 -11.30 15.65
CA LYS A 3 -50.19 -10.55 16.31
C LYS A 3 -48.84 -11.26 16.22
N LYS A 4 -48.83 -12.60 16.25
CA LYS A 4 -47.63 -13.44 16.12
C LYS A 4 -46.87 -13.25 14.80
N VAL A 5 -47.57 -12.97 13.69
CA VAL A 5 -46.95 -12.80 12.36
C VAL A 5 -46.24 -11.45 12.24
N LYS A 6 -46.82 -10.39 12.84
CA LYS A 6 -46.19 -9.05 12.86
C LYS A 6 -44.89 -9.03 13.66
N THR A 7 -44.83 -9.72 14.80
CA THR A 7 -43.64 -9.74 15.66
C THR A 7 -42.45 -10.42 14.96
N ILE A 8 -42.67 -11.57 14.31
CA ILE A 8 -41.61 -12.31 13.61
C ILE A 8 -41.06 -11.51 12.43
N LEU A 9 -41.91 -10.80 11.70
CA LEU A 9 -41.51 -9.99 10.55
C LEU A 9 -40.67 -8.78 10.97
N ILE A 10 -41.00 -8.16 12.11
CA ILE A 10 -40.25 -7.00 12.64
C ILE A 10 -38.89 -7.43 13.21
N THR A 11 -38.82 -8.54 13.97
CA THR A 11 -37.54 -9.01 14.54
C THR A 11 -36.60 -9.62 13.49
N GLY A 12 -37.14 -10.26 12.46
CA GLY A 12 -36.35 -10.74 11.33
C GLY A 12 -35.73 -9.60 10.52
N LEU A 13 -36.48 -8.51 10.30
CA LEU A 13 -36.00 -7.36 9.54
C LEU A 13 -34.89 -6.60 10.28
N SER A 14 -35.03 -6.41 11.61
CA SER A 14 -34.01 -5.74 12.41
C SER A 14 -32.74 -6.57 12.59
N ALA A 15 -32.83 -7.90 12.66
CA ALA A 15 -31.64 -8.76 12.68
C ALA A 15 -30.83 -8.67 11.37
N VAL A 16 -31.51 -8.65 10.21
CA VAL A 16 -30.84 -8.52 8.90
C VAL A 16 -30.22 -7.14 8.71
N LEU A 17 -30.91 -6.07 9.14
CA LEU A 17 -30.37 -4.70 9.11
C LEU A 17 -29.14 -4.55 10.02
N LEU A 18 -29.17 -5.11 11.23
CA LEU A 18 -28.03 -5.04 12.16
C LEU A 18 -26.82 -5.80 11.62
N LEU A 19 -27.01 -7.01 11.07
CA LEU A 19 -25.93 -7.79 10.46
C LEU A 19 -25.36 -7.08 9.22
N GLY A 20 -26.21 -6.48 8.39
CA GLY A 20 -25.79 -5.69 7.24
C GLY A 20 -24.96 -4.46 7.63
N CYS A 21 -25.37 -3.75 8.69
CA CYS A 21 -24.62 -2.60 9.20
C CYS A 21 -23.25 -3.00 9.80
N VAL A 22 -23.17 -4.11 10.51
CA VAL A 22 -21.89 -4.60 11.07
C VAL A 22 -20.92 -4.99 9.96
N ALA A 23 -21.39 -5.69 8.92
CA ALA A 23 -20.57 -6.06 7.78
C ALA A 23 -20.11 -4.83 6.97
N ALA A 24 -21.02 -3.89 6.72
CA ALA A 24 -20.70 -2.64 6.02
C ALA A 24 -19.71 -1.77 6.81
N TYR A 25 -19.88 -1.68 8.13
CA TYR A 25 -18.97 -0.94 9.00
C TYR A 25 -17.60 -1.60 9.05
N GLY A 26 -17.51 -2.93 9.15
CA GLY A 26 -16.23 -3.64 9.14
C GLY A 26 -15.44 -3.46 7.83
N VAL A 27 -16.11 -3.51 6.68
CA VAL A 27 -15.47 -3.26 5.37
C VAL A 27 -15.05 -1.79 5.25
N TRP A 28 -15.90 -0.86 5.69
CA TRP A 28 -15.58 0.57 5.67
C TRP A 28 -14.39 0.89 6.58
N ASP A 29 -14.38 0.37 7.81
CA ASP A 29 -13.28 0.50 8.77
C ASP A 29 -11.98 -0.09 8.22
N TYR A 30 -12.03 -1.27 7.59
CA TYR A 30 -10.86 -1.90 6.97
C TYR A 30 -10.27 -1.03 5.85
N ILE A 31 -11.10 -0.57 4.90
CA ILE A 31 -10.65 0.32 3.81
C ILE A 31 -10.11 1.65 4.36
N HIS A 32 -10.73 2.16 5.43
CA HIS A 32 -10.30 3.35 6.15
C HIS A 32 -9.32 3.02 7.28
N ARG A 33 -8.51 1.97 7.15
CA ARG A 33 -7.36 1.71 8.05
C ARG A 33 -6.13 1.34 7.25
N CYS A 34 -6.29 0.64 6.14
CA CYS A 34 -5.20 0.18 5.30
C CYS A 34 -4.50 1.31 4.54
N VAL A 35 -3.16 1.26 4.56
CA VAL A 35 -2.27 2.04 3.68
C VAL A 35 -2.28 1.39 2.30
N SER A 36 -2.43 2.14 1.23
CA SER A 36 -2.26 1.59 -0.14
C SER A 36 -0.99 2.11 -0.77
N VAL A 37 -0.28 1.24 -1.49
CA VAL A 37 0.91 1.56 -2.28
C VAL A 37 0.58 1.20 -3.72
N ASP A 38 0.65 2.17 -4.62
CA ASP A 38 0.42 1.97 -6.04
C ASP A 38 1.63 2.56 -6.81
N PRO A 39 2.21 1.86 -7.81
CA PRO A 39 3.33 2.39 -8.58
C PRO A 39 2.89 3.61 -9.41
N ARG A 40 3.78 4.60 -9.52
CA ARG A 40 3.52 5.77 -10.37
C ARG A 40 3.69 5.42 -11.83
N GLU A 41 2.59 5.44 -12.59
CA GLU A 41 2.61 5.14 -14.03
C GLU A 41 3.43 6.14 -14.85
N ASP A 42 3.68 7.35 -14.34
CA ASP A 42 4.48 8.38 -14.99
C ASP A 42 6.00 8.16 -14.85
N VAL A 43 6.43 7.22 -14.01
CA VAL A 43 7.85 6.95 -13.74
C VAL A 43 8.31 5.71 -14.49
N THR A 44 9.02 5.93 -15.60
CA THR A 44 9.61 4.84 -16.41
C THR A 44 11.13 4.76 -16.32
N SER A 45 11.78 5.79 -15.75
CA SER A 45 13.23 5.87 -15.66
C SER A 45 13.72 6.74 -14.50
N ILE A 46 14.90 6.40 -13.99
CA ILE A 46 15.63 7.17 -12.97
C ILE A 46 17.06 7.43 -13.45
N GLU A 47 17.71 8.45 -12.89
CA GLU A 47 19.07 8.84 -13.27
C GLU A 47 20.09 8.39 -12.22
N VAL A 48 21.29 8.03 -12.68
CA VAL A 48 22.42 7.74 -11.79
C VAL A 48 22.83 9.00 -11.01
N GLY A 49 23.11 8.83 -9.72
CA GLY A 49 23.51 9.88 -8.78
C GLY A 49 22.37 10.74 -8.25
N LYS A 50 21.10 10.40 -8.57
CA LYS A 50 19.92 11.04 -7.98
C LYS A 50 19.32 10.15 -6.90
N THR A 51 18.89 10.79 -5.82
CA THR A 51 18.11 10.18 -4.74
C THR A 51 16.62 10.36 -5.03
N TYR A 52 15.87 9.26 -4.93
CA TYR A 52 14.42 9.22 -5.11
C TYR A 52 13.79 8.77 -3.79
N GLY A 53 12.80 9.51 -3.32
CA GLY A 53 11.95 9.07 -2.22
C GLY A 53 10.92 8.04 -2.69
N VAL A 54 10.37 7.26 -1.76
CA VAL A 54 9.25 6.36 -2.09
C VAL A 54 8.09 7.11 -2.75
N GLU A 55 7.80 8.35 -2.32
CA GLU A 55 6.73 9.19 -2.88
C GLU A 55 7.01 9.70 -4.31
N ASP A 56 8.27 9.67 -4.75
CA ASP A 56 8.63 9.97 -6.13
C ASP A 56 8.31 8.79 -7.05
N LEU A 57 8.32 7.56 -6.53
CA LEU A 57 8.15 6.32 -7.30
C LEU A 57 6.76 5.67 -7.11
N PHE A 58 6.10 5.93 -6.00
CA PHE A 58 4.82 5.33 -5.62
C PHE A 58 3.83 6.37 -5.12
N VAL A 59 2.55 6.14 -5.39
CA VAL A 59 1.45 6.83 -4.74
C VAL A 59 1.09 6.08 -3.47
N ILE A 60 1.33 6.71 -2.31
CA ILE A 60 0.95 6.15 -1.02
C ILE A 60 -0.34 6.83 -0.54
N LYS A 61 -1.40 6.06 -0.32
CA LYS A 61 -2.62 6.56 0.33
C LYS A 61 -2.55 6.23 1.82
N ARG A 62 -2.91 7.22 2.65
CA ARG A 62 -2.72 7.21 4.11
C ARG A 62 -1.26 7.12 4.53
N ASN A 63 -0.46 8.03 3.98
CA ASN A 63 0.84 8.36 4.54
C ASN A 63 0.64 9.33 5.71
N ASP A 64 0.64 8.81 6.92
CA ASP A 64 0.63 9.59 8.16
C ASP A 64 1.86 9.27 9.02
N ASP A 65 2.03 9.99 10.14
CA ASP A 65 3.20 9.84 11.03
C ASP A 65 3.36 8.43 11.63
N THR A 66 2.35 7.56 11.50
CA THR A 66 2.42 6.17 11.95
C THR A 66 2.76 5.18 10.84
N THR A 67 2.85 5.67 9.61
CA THR A 67 3.15 4.86 8.42
C THR A 67 4.64 4.56 8.37
N LYS A 68 4.96 3.30 8.16
CA LYS A 68 6.32 2.77 8.03
C LYS A 68 6.49 2.15 6.66
N TYR A 69 7.68 2.31 6.11
CA TYR A 69 8.05 1.81 4.80
C TYR A 69 9.21 0.84 4.91
N TYR A 70 9.19 -0.16 4.05
CA TYR A 70 10.36 -0.96 3.70
C TYR A 70 10.56 -0.88 2.20
N VAL A 71 11.78 -0.52 1.82
CA VAL A 71 12.16 -0.29 0.43
C VAL A 71 13.26 -1.26 0.07
N SER A 72 13.15 -1.88 -1.10
CA SER A 72 14.21 -2.73 -1.66
C SER A 72 14.31 -2.48 -3.15
N ALA A 73 15.52 -2.60 -3.69
CA ALA A 73 15.75 -2.44 -5.11
C ALA A 73 16.82 -3.43 -5.58
N LEU A 74 16.57 -4.04 -6.73
CA LEU A 74 17.44 -5.05 -7.34
C LEU A 74 17.48 -4.85 -8.85
N TRP A 75 18.65 -5.04 -9.43
CA TRP A 75 18.82 -5.15 -10.88
C TRP A 75 18.13 -6.40 -11.42
N GLU A 76 17.91 -6.46 -12.74
CA GLU A 76 17.31 -7.63 -13.40
C GLU A 76 18.09 -8.93 -13.16
N ASP A 77 19.40 -8.85 -12.97
CA ASP A 77 20.26 -9.98 -12.64
C ASP A 77 20.21 -10.40 -11.15
N GLY A 78 19.42 -9.69 -10.34
CA GLY A 78 19.26 -9.92 -8.90
C GLY A 78 20.35 -9.31 -8.04
N SER A 79 21.30 -8.55 -8.61
CA SER A 79 22.31 -7.83 -7.84
C SER A 79 21.76 -6.54 -7.23
N SER A 80 22.45 -6.03 -6.21
CA SER A 80 22.19 -4.72 -5.59
C SER A 80 23.39 -3.78 -5.68
N ASP A 81 24.35 -4.09 -6.55
CA ASP A 81 25.59 -3.33 -6.67
C ASP A 81 25.29 -1.91 -7.16
N GLY A 82 25.91 -0.92 -6.54
CA GLY A 82 25.68 0.49 -6.85
C GLY A 82 24.35 1.07 -6.35
N ILE A 83 23.57 0.32 -5.57
CA ILE A 83 22.30 0.80 -5.01
C ILE A 83 22.49 1.12 -3.52
N ILE A 84 22.11 2.33 -3.13
CA ILE A 84 22.05 2.77 -1.74
C ILE A 84 20.59 2.93 -1.35
N ILE A 85 20.20 2.28 -0.25
CA ILE A 85 18.85 2.39 0.33
C ILE A 85 18.99 2.97 1.73
N SER A 86 18.29 4.07 1.99
CA SER A 86 18.15 4.63 3.33
C SER A 86 16.85 4.13 3.94
N GLU A 87 16.93 3.24 4.93
CA GLU A 87 15.74 2.78 5.65
C GLU A 87 15.10 3.89 6.49
N GLU A 88 15.92 4.80 7.05
CA GLU A 88 15.44 5.90 7.89
C GLU A 88 14.67 6.94 7.08
N GLU A 89 15.16 7.27 5.88
CA GLU A 89 14.55 8.28 5.02
C GLU A 89 13.61 7.68 3.97
N SER A 90 13.58 6.34 3.83
CA SER A 90 12.84 5.65 2.79
C SER A 90 13.20 6.16 1.38
N THR A 91 14.50 6.22 1.10
CA THR A 91 15.03 6.72 -0.18
C THR A 91 15.90 5.68 -0.87
N ILE A 92 16.02 5.83 -2.20
CA ILE A 92 16.85 5.01 -3.08
C ILE A 92 17.76 5.93 -3.90
N THR A 93 19.05 5.61 -3.92
CA THR A 93 20.03 6.26 -4.79
C THR A 93 20.76 5.18 -5.59
N VAL A 94 20.85 5.37 -6.91
CA VAL A 94 21.66 4.50 -7.77
C VAL A 94 22.93 5.25 -8.12
N GLU A 95 24.07 4.84 -7.54
CA GLU A 95 25.38 5.48 -7.72
C GLU A 95 26.09 5.01 -8.99
N GLU A 96 25.86 3.77 -9.41
CA GLU A 96 26.46 3.18 -10.59
C GLU A 96 25.55 2.11 -11.21
N GLY A 97 25.66 1.93 -12.53
CA GLY A 97 24.90 0.93 -13.28
C GLY A 97 23.95 1.54 -14.31
N LYS A 98 23.50 0.68 -15.24
CA LYS A 98 22.51 1.02 -16.26
C LYS A 98 21.70 -0.22 -16.58
N GLY A 99 20.38 -0.08 -16.71
CA GLY A 99 19.51 -1.18 -17.06
C GLY A 99 18.18 -1.14 -16.33
N SER A 100 17.50 -2.27 -16.29
CA SER A 100 16.22 -2.41 -15.62
C SER A 100 16.42 -2.64 -14.13
N LEU A 101 15.82 -1.79 -13.31
CA LEU A 101 15.82 -1.85 -11.85
C LEU A 101 14.40 -2.10 -11.36
N THR A 102 14.22 -3.16 -10.56
CA THR A 102 12.96 -3.42 -9.86
C THR A 102 13.04 -2.83 -8.47
N VAL A 103 12.13 -1.92 -8.15
CA VAL A 103 11.96 -1.33 -6.82
C VAL A 103 10.69 -1.90 -6.20
N ASN A 104 10.81 -2.47 -5.01
CA ASN A 104 9.68 -2.95 -4.22
C ASN A 104 9.52 -2.08 -2.97
N VAL A 105 8.27 -1.70 -2.69
CA VAL A 105 7.91 -0.94 -1.50
C VAL A 105 6.84 -1.70 -0.75
N SER A 106 7.03 -1.84 0.56
CA SER A 106 6.00 -2.33 1.49
C SER A 106 5.69 -1.23 2.48
N ALA A 107 4.40 -0.93 2.68
CA ALA A 107 3.95 0.04 3.66
C ALA A 107 2.95 -0.57 4.63
N GLY A 108 2.99 -0.08 5.86
CA GLY A 108 2.04 -0.43 6.91
C GLY A 108 1.91 0.72 7.90
N ASN A 109 0.77 0.80 8.60
CA ASN A 109 0.58 1.75 9.70
C ASN A 109 0.14 0.99 10.96
N SER A 110 0.18 1.64 12.12
CA SER A 110 -0.21 1.00 13.39
C SER A 110 -1.68 0.62 13.46
N ASP A 111 -2.51 1.26 12.65
CA ASP A 111 -3.95 1.04 12.62
C ASP A 111 -4.37 -0.06 11.65
N SER A 112 -3.51 -0.47 10.72
CA SER A 112 -3.78 -1.50 9.71
C SER A 112 -3.35 -2.86 10.24
N PRO A 113 -4.19 -3.90 10.08
CA PRO A 113 -3.81 -5.26 10.43
C PRO A 113 -2.73 -5.85 9.52
N GLU A 114 -2.50 -5.26 8.34
CA GLU A 114 -1.69 -5.85 7.26
C GLU A 114 -0.76 -4.83 6.61
N TRP A 115 0.39 -5.33 6.14
CA TRP A 115 1.32 -4.63 5.25
C TRP A 115 0.87 -4.83 3.81
N LEU A 116 0.93 -3.77 3.01
CA LEU A 116 0.66 -3.83 1.59
C LEU A 116 1.91 -3.47 0.81
N SER A 117 2.17 -4.22 -0.26
CA SER A 117 3.39 -4.12 -1.05
C SER A 117 3.06 -4.02 -2.52
N ASP A 118 3.84 -3.22 -3.24
CA ASP A 118 3.82 -3.17 -4.69
C ASP A 118 5.23 -2.95 -5.24
N GLN A 119 5.38 -3.09 -6.55
CA GLN A 119 6.65 -2.97 -7.25
C GLN A 119 6.54 -2.13 -8.51
N ILE A 120 7.63 -1.44 -8.83
CA ILE A 120 7.80 -0.70 -10.08
C ILE A 120 9.10 -1.14 -10.74
N VAL A 121 9.08 -1.25 -12.07
CA VAL A 121 10.28 -1.52 -12.87
C VAL A 121 10.64 -0.24 -13.62
N VAL A 122 11.82 0.29 -13.36
CA VAL A 122 12.32 1.54 -13.92
C VAL A 122 13.62 1.31 -14.68
N ASN A 123 13.85 2.08 -15.74
CA ASN A 123 15.12 2.06 -16.46
C ASN A 123 16.08 3.08 -15.86
N VAL A 124 17.26 2.65 -15.44
CA VAL A 124 18.33 3.53 -15.01
C VAL A 124 19.11 4.01 -16.23
N ASN A 125 19.31 5.33 -16.35
CA ASN A 125 20.04 5.98 -17.46
C ASN A 125 21.23 6.80 -16.98
#